data_AF-X0TQN6-F1
#
_entry.id   AF-X0TQN6-F1
#
_cell.length_a   1.000
_cell.length_b   1.000
_cell.length_c   1.000
_cell.angle_alpha   90.00
_cell.angle_beta   90.00
_cell.angle_gamma   90.00
#
_symmetry.space_group_name_H-M   'P 1'
#
loop_
_entity.id
_entity.type
_entity.pdbx_description
1 polymer ?
#
loop_
_entity_poly.entity_id
_entity_poly.type
_entity_poly.pdbx_seq_one_letter_code
_entity_poly.pdbx_strand_id
1 'polypeptide(L)'
;TIFKQLPATYSYHCLTDRRDRDLQRKINAHDLNDIMSLSVAIPYCDVVCGEKMFISLAKNTKLDKLYNTKLLSKLHQLNQI
;
A
#
# COMPACT_ATOMS: atom_id res chain seq x y z
N THR A 1 5.30 -1.02 18.17
CA THR A 1 6.73 -1.23 17.86
C THR A 1 7.33 0.08 17.40
N ILE A 2 8.61 0.33 17.68
CA ILE A 2 9.35 1.54 17.24
C ILE A 2 9.14 1.83 15.74
N PHE A 3 9.08 0.79 14.90
CA PHE A 3 8.81 0.96 13.46
C PHE A 3 7.52 1.72 13.14
N LYS A 4 6.45 1.59 13.93
CA LYS A 4 5.20 2.33 13.70
C LYS A 4 5.35 3.85 13.92
N GLN A 5 6.43 4.30 14.56
CA GLN A 5 6.78 5.73 14.67
C GLN A 5 7.39 6.27 13.38
N LEU A 6 7.72 5.40 12.42
CA LEU A 6 8.20 5.74 11.07
C LEU A 6 7.19 5.21 10.04
N PRO A 7 6.06 5.91 9.81
CA PRO A 7 4.91 5.36 9.09
C PRO A 7 5.24 4.89 7.68
N ALA A 8 6.04 5.67 6.93
CA ALA A 8 6.45 5.30 5.58
C ALA A 8 7.32 4.04 5.56
N THR A 9 8.31 3.96 6.45
CA THR A 9 9.20 2.79 6.58
C THR A 9 8.41 1.54 6.99
N TYR A 10 7.50 1.67 7.97
CA TYR A 10 6.66 0.56 8.38
C TYR A 10 5.76 0.06 7.25
N SER A 11 5.12 1.00 6.53
CA SER A 11 4.30 0.66 5.35
C SER A 11 5.13 -0.05 4.28
N TYR A 12 6.34 0.45 3.99
CA TYR A 12 7.25 -0.18 3.03
C TYR A 12 7.52 -1.64 3.42
N HIS A 13 7.92 -1.91 4.66
CA HIS A 13 8.20 -3.27 5.11
C HIS A 13 6.96 -4.18 5.04
N CYS A 14 5.77 -3.69 5.42
CA CYS A 14 4.54 -4.46 5.32
C CYS A 14 4.21 -4.81 3.86
N LEU A 15 4.32 -3.85 2.94
CA LEU A 15 4.03 -4.05 1.52
C LEU A 15 5.06 -5.00 0.89
N THR A 16 6.35 -4.82 1.17
CA THR A 16 7.42 -5.68 0.67
C THR A 16 7.29 -7.12 1.18
N ASP A 17 7.09 -7.33 2.49
CA ASP A 17 6.87 -8.67 3.07
C ASP A 17 5.67 -9.34 2.39
N ARG A 18 4.57 -8.60 2.20
CA ARG A 18 3.37 -9.19 1.58
C ARG A 18 3.56 -9.54 0.11
N ARG A 19 4.33 -8.75 -0.65
CA ARG A 19 4.71 -9.02 -2.05
C ARG A 19 5.56 -10.29 -2.13
N ASP A 20 6.58 -10.37 -1.29
CA ASP A 20 7.61 -11.43 -1.36
C ASP A 20 7.08 -12.81 -0.92
N ARG A 21 5.90 -12.85 -0.29
CA ARG A 21 5.18 -14.11 -0.02
C ARG A 21 4.62 -14.78 -1.27
N ASP A 22 4.47 -14.07 -2.38
CA ASP A 22 4.11 -14.68 -3.66
C ASP A 22 5.36 -15.14 -4.41
N LEU A 23 5.80 -16.37 -4.11
CA LEU A 23 7.02 -16.95 -4.66
C LEU A 23 6.95 -17.23 -6.17
N GLN A 24 5.76 -17.20 -6.78
CA GLN A 24 5.57 -17.47 -8.21
C GLN A 24 5.61 -16.19 -9.06
N ARG A 25 5.38 -15.03 -8.44
CA ARG A 25 5.37 -13.77 -9.16
C ARG A 25 6.79 -13.28 -9.46
N LYS A 26 7.05 -12.93 -10.72
CA LYS A 26 8.26 -12.18 -11.10
C LYS A 26 8.12 -10.74 -10.64
N ILE A 27 9.09 -10.27 -9.85
CA ILE A 27 9.19 -8.88 -9.40
C ILE A 27 9.95 -8.09 -10.47
N ASN A 28 9.37 -7.01 -10.97
CA ASN A 28 10.00 -6.09 -11.91
C ASN A 28 10.39 -4.79 -11.20
N ALA A 29 11.27 -4.00 -11.83
CA ALA A 29 11.72 -2.71 -11.27
C ALA A 29 10.57 -1.73 -10.99
N HIS A 30 9.53 -1.73 -11.83
CA HIS A 30 8.34 -0.91 -11.62
C HIS A 30 7.59 -1.26 -10.32
N ASP A 31 7.51 -2.55 -9.97
CA ASP A 31 6.87 -2.98 -8.71
C ASP A 31 7.56 -2.38 -7.47
N LEU A 32 8.88 -2.10 -7.55
CA LEU A 32 9.62 -1.44 -6.48
C LEU A 32 9.19 0.03 -6.34
N ASN A 33 9.04 0.73 -7.45
CA ASN A 33 8.59 2.12 -7.47
C ASN A 33 7.15 2.27 -6.99
N ASP A 34 6.27 1.33 -7.35
CA ASP A 34 4.88 1.31 -6.91
C ASP A 34 4.77 1.08 -5.40
N ILE A 35 5.56 0.13 -4.86
CA ILE A 35 5.63 -0.09 -3.41
C ILE A 35 6.22 1.13 -2.68
N MET A 36 7.29 1.73 -3.21
CA MET A 36 7.88 2.92 -2.60
C MET A 36 6.86 4.06 -2.56
N SER A 37 6.20 4.35 -3.68
CA SER A 37 5.19 5.41 -3.79
C SER A 37 4.01 5.18 -2.83
N LEU A 38 3.49 3.96 -2.77
CA LEU A 38 2.41 3.61 -1.84
C LEU A 38 2.83 3.66 -0.39
N SER A 39 4.08 3.30 -0.08
CA SER A 39 4.57 3.31 1.30
C SER A 39 4.55 4.71 1.90
N VAL A 40 4.75 5.75 1.08
CA VAL A 40 4.64 7.14 1.49
C VAL A 40 3.18 7.62 1.43
N ALA A 41 2.44 7.29 0.37
CA ALA A 41 1.08 7.79 0.19
C ALA A 41 0.09 7.28 1.25
N ILE A 42 0.14 5.98 1.59
CA ILE A 42 -0.81 5.35 2.50
C ILE A 42 -0.84 6.02 3.89
N PRO A 43 0.28 6.25 4.59
CA PRO A 43 0.23 6.83 5.94
C PRO A 43 -0.11 8.32 6.00
N TYR A 44 -0.01 9.06 4.90
CA TYR A 44 -0.09 10.52 4.90
C TYR A 44 -1.25 11.11 4.11
N CYS A 45 -2.01 10.30 3.37
CA CYS A 45 -3.18 10.75 2.62
C CYS A 45 -4.47 10.16 3.20
N ASP A 46 -5.57 10.90 3.12
CA ASP A 46 -6.90 10.41 3.49
C ASP A 46 -7.44 9.40 2.47
N VAL A 47 -7.05 9.58 1.19
CA VAL A 47 -7.48 8.73 0.07
C VAL A 47 -6.29 8.46 -0.83
N VAL A 48 -6.09 7.20 -1.20
CA VAL A 48 -5.08 6.78 -2.18
C VAL A 48 -5.75 5.93 -3.25
N CYS A 49 -5.62 6.34 -4.50
CA CYS A 49 -6.06 5.56 -5.66
C CYS A 49 -4.83 5.03 -6.41
N GLY A 50 -4.80 3.73 -6.68
CA GLY A 50 -3.68 3.09 -7.36
C GLY A 50 -4.09 1.82 -8.08
N GLU A 51 -3.12 1.08 -8.61
CA GLU A 51 -3.43 -0.16 -9.31
C GLU A 51 -4.05 -1.21 -8.38
N LYS A 52 -5.03 -1.96 -8.92
CA LYS A 52 -5.82 -2.93 -8.17
C LYS A 52 -4.97 -3.92 -7.37
N MET A 53 -3.87 -4.38 -7.95
CA MET A 53 -2.99 -5.34 -7.29
C MET A 53 -2.35 -4.76 -6.03
N PHE A 54 -1.68 -3.62 -6.12
CA PHE A 54 -1.01 -3.03 -4.96
C PHE A 54 -2.00 -2.50 -3.91
N ILE A 55 -3.18 -2.03 -4.33
CA ILE A 55 -4.26 -1.67 -3.42
C ILE A 55 -4.76 -2.90 -2.65
N SER A 56 -4.91 -4.05 -3.31
CA SER A 56 -5.25 -5.30 -2.64
C SER A 56 -4.15 -5.74 -1.67
N LEU A 57 -2.89 -5.59 -2.06
CA LEU A 57 -1.73 -5.88 -1.23
C LEU A 57 -1.74 -5.02 0.05
N ALA A 58 -1.93 -3.71 -0.08
CA ALA A 58 -2.04 -2.77 1.04
C ALA A 58 -3.21 -3.10 1.98
N LYS A 59 -4.39 -3.43 1.45
CA LYS A 59 -5.54 -3.88 2.26
C LYS A 59 -5.26 -5.17 3.02
N ASN A 60 -4.55 -6.12 2.42
CA ASN A 60 -4.15 -7.36 3.08
C ASN A 60 -3.20 -7.13 4.27
N THR A 61 -2.40 -6.06 4.21
CA THR A 61 -1.53 -5.63 5.31
C THR A 61 -2.25 -4.78 6.38
N LYS A 62 -3.54 -4.47 6.18
CA LYS A 62 -4.38 -3.66 7.08
C LYS A 62 -3.85 -2.22 7.30
N LEU A 63 -3.04 -1.70 6.38
CA LEU A 63 -2.51 -0.34 6.48
C LEU A 63 -3.61 0.72 6.29
N ASP A 64 -4.63 0.42 5.50
CA ASP A 64 -5.84 1.23 5.35
C ASP A 64 -6.52 1.50 6.71
N LYS A 65 -6.65 0.45 7.53
CA LYS A 65 -7.25 0.56 8.87
C LYS A 65 -6.31 1.23 9.86
N LEU A 66 -5.01 0.96 9.75
CA LEU A 66 -4.01 1.51 10.67
C LEU A 66 -3.93 3.04 10.58
N TYR A 67 -3.98 3.58 9.37
CA TYR A 67 -3.84 5.01 9.11
C TYR A 67 -5.16 5.72 8.78
N ASN A 68 -6.28 4.98 8.82
CA ASN A 68 -7.60 5.48 8.46
C ASN A 68 -7.65 6.05 7.03
N THR A 69 -6.98 5.39 6.10
CA THR A 69 -6.83 5.81 4.70
C THR A 69 -7.74 5.00 3.80
N LYS A 70 -8.52 5.68 2.96
CA LYS A 70 -9.40 5.05 1.97
C LYS A 70 -8.58 4.62 0.75
N LEU A 71 -8.47 3.30 0.55
CA LEU A 71 -7.74 2.73 -0.60
C LEU A 71 -8.68 2.33 -1.74
N LEU A 72 -8.49 2.95 -2.90
CA LEU A 72 -9.30 2.80 -4.11
C LEU A 72 -8.47 2.19 -5.24
N SER A 73 -9.09 1.34 -6.05
CA SER A 73 -8.45 0.71 -7.22
C SER A 73 -8.91 1.31 -8.54
N LYS A 74 -9.94 2.17 -8.50
CA LYS A 74 -10.53 2.83 -9.66
C LYS A 74 -10.97 4.22 -9.23
N LEU A 75 -10.71 5.21 -10.09
CA LEU A 75 -10.97 6.62 -9.78
C LEU A 75 -12.46 6.91 -9.49
N HIS A 76 -13.39 6.26 -10.20
CA HIS A 76 -14.83 6.47 -9.99
C HIS A 76 -15.32 6.11 -8.58
N GLN A 77 -14.55 5.34 -7.80
CA GLN A 77 -14.90 5.03 -6.42
C GLN A 77 -14.81 6.27 -5.51
N LEU A 78 -14.16 7.36 -5.97
CA LEU A 78 -14.15 8.65 -5.28
C LEU A 78 -15.54 9.26 -5.11
N ASN A 79 -16.50 8.93 -5.99
CA ASN A 79 -17.86 9.46 -5.89
C ASN A 79 -18.70 8.76 -4.79
N GLN A 80 -18.15 7.75 -4.12
CA GLN A 80 -18.86 6.86 -3.18
C GLN A 80 -18.29 6.93 -1.76
N ILE A 81 -17.37 7.84 -1.49
CA ILE A 81 -16.63 7.96 -0.23
C ILE A 81 -17.05 9.19 0.57
#